data_AF-A0AAD8W9J7-F1
#
_entry.id   AF-A0AAD8W9J7-F1
#
_cell.length_a   1.000
_cell.length_b   1.000
_cell.length_c   1.000
_cell.angle_alpha   90.00
_cell.angle_beta   90.00
_cell.angle_gamma   90.00
#
_symmetry.space_group_name_H-M   'P 1'
#
loop_
_entity.id
_entity.type
_entity.pdbx_description
1 polymer ?
#
loop_
_entity_poly.entity_id
_entity_poly.type
_entity_poly.pdbx_seq_one_letter_code
_entity_poly.pdbx_strand_id
1 'polypeptide(L)'
;MGKRAKRDRARSRLATAPSSRPPPGTSSVGFANWLGHYGIILVLFETPSGFALMHYDGVKLFRPKALENIWSEFINMDTAQNVVFLQKFEIFEDKASAIKSDGVCFKLAKMIRRSLWPGQKLAVGKQEYKDIIEASLGIHCLFDEAVLEVMWGLKNLINVLLPDEKLELTNEDRLQISQGMKSVLDRYGIKIDANLVNAGIIDMASTLYECDLFEYERDPLLEYGSKQLQKASGLDSKDWDRLKLATALKLICYPEDEIETGDSAEMLSESEAGLVVQAHCNGHKLRDWIYLDLYKEIAWAHGVRRRALEQLAHMVEEAPEGSMVEEAKEKLKLHGVGCGWTET
;
A
#
# COMPACT_ATOMS: atom_id res chain seq x y z
N MET A 1 -51.05 39.96 1.58
CA MET A 1 -49.61 39.87 1.18
C MET A 1 -48.87 38.66 1.80
N GLY A 2 -49.50 37.48 1.98
CA GLY A 2 -48.91 36.40 2.79
C GLY A 2 -48.60 35.06 2.09
N LYS A 3 -48.90 34.89 0.79
CA LYS A 3 -48.74 33.58 0.10
C LYS A 3 -47.58 33.50 -0.91
N ARG A 4 -46.99 34.63 -1.32
CA ARG A 4 -45.87 34.66 -2.29
C ARG A 4 -44.50 34.46 -1.60
N ALA A 5 -44.32 35.04 -0.41
CA ALA A 5 -43.06 34.94 0.35
C ALA A 5 -42.71 33.54 0.90
N LYS A 6 -43.69 32.62 1.00
CA LYS A 6 -43.44 31.22 1.41
C LYS A 6 -42.98 30.31 0.26
N ARG A 7 -43.24 30.69 -0.99
CA ARG A 7 -42.79 29.92 -2.18
C ARG A 7 -41.32 30.21 -2.51
N ASP A 8 -40.84 31.42 -2.23
CA ASP A 8 -39.45 31.79 -2.51
C ASP A 8 -38.45 31.29 -1.45
N ARG A 9 -38.90 31.06 -0.20
CA ARG A 9 -38.04 30.45 0.84
C ARG A 9 -37.86 28.93 0.71
N ALA A 10 -38.68 28.26 -0.11
CA ALA A 10 -38.57 26.82 -0.36
C ALA A 10 -37.63 26.47 -1.54
N ARG A 11 -37.14 27.47 -2.29
CA ARG A 11 -36.24 27.28 -3.43
C ARG A 11 -34.74 27.42 -3.12
N SER A 12 -34.36 27.72 -1.87
CA SER A 12 -32.96 27.95 -1.47
C SER A 12 -32.32 26.82 -0.66
N ARG A 13 -32.91 25.62 -0.65
CA ARG A 13 -32.25 24.41 -0.14
C ARG A 13 -32.43 23.27 -1.15
N LEU A 14 -31.98 23.48 -2.39
CA LEU A 14 -31.39 22.34 -3.08
C LEU A 14 -30.13 22.02 -2.27
N ALA A 15 -30.20 20.98 -1.46
CA ALA A 15 -28.99 20.30 -1.04
C ALA A 15 -28.26 19.96 -2.35
N THR A 16 -27.14 20.63 -2.58
CA THR A 16 -26.20 20.23 -3.63
C THR A 16 -25.98 18.74 -3.48
N ALA A 17 -26.15 17.99 -4.57
CA ALA A 17 -25.83 16.57 -4.58
C ALA A 17 -24.45 16.39 -3.94
N PRO A 18 -24.29 15.45 -2.98
CA PRO A 18 -22.99 15.22 -2.36
C PRO A 18 -21.96 15.04 -3.48
N SER A 19 -20.85 15.77 -3.38
CA SER A 19 -19.82 15.75 -4.42
C SER A 19 -19.32 14.32 -4.62
N SER A 20 -19.20 13.91 -5.89
CA SER A 20 -18.68 12.58 -6.26
C SER A 20 -17.24 12.35 -5.81
N ARG A 21 -16.51 13.43 -5.54
CA ARG A 21 -15.16 13.42 -4.97
C ARG A 21 -15.13 14.16 -3.63
N PRO A 22 -14.21 13.78 -2.72
CA PRO A 22 -13.95 14.58 -1.55
C PRO A 22 -13.46 15.98 -1.96
N PRO A 23 -13.66 17.02 -1.12
CA PRO A 23 -13.14 18.35 -1.39
C PRO A 23 -11.61 18.35 -1.61
N PRO A 24 -11.05 19.24 -2.44
CA PRO A 24 -9.60 19.39 -2.56
C PRO A 24 -8.97 19.77 -1.21
N GLY A 25 -7.79 19.21 -0.89
CA GLY A 25 -7.08 19.51 0.37
C GLY A 25 -7.72 18.95 1.65
N THR A 26 -8.60 17.95 1.52
CA THR A 26 -9.30 17.34 2.64
C THR A 26 -8.32 16.64 3.61
N SER A 27 -8.41 16.97 4.91
CA SER A 27 -7.66 16.28 5.97
C SER A 27 -8.24 14.89 6.25
N SER A 28 -7.54 14.03 7.00
CA SER A 28 -8.05 12.71 7.41
C SER A 28 -9.41 12.78 8.10
N VAL A 29 -9.62 13.76 8.98
CA VAL A 29 -10.91 14.01 9.64
C VAL A 29 -11.97 14.45 8.63
N GLY A 30 -11.58 15.25 7.64
CA GLY A 30 -12.47 15.65 6.56
C GLY A 30 -12.89 14.46 5.68
N PHE A 31 -11.99 13.51 5.40
CA PHE A 31 -12.33 12.28 4.68
C PHE A 31 -13.32 11.45 5.49
N ALA A 32 -13.07 11.25 6.78
CA ALA A 32 -13.97 10.49 7.65
C ALA A 32 -15.39 11.10 7.68
N ASN A 33 -15.48 12.42 7.79
CA ASN A 33 -16.75 13.14 7.74
C ASN A 33 -17.44 13.02 6.38
N TRP A 34 -16.68 13.14 5.29
CA TRP A 34 -17.22 13.00 3.94
C TRP A 34 -17.77 11.60 3.72
N LEU A 35 -17.00 10.55 4.04
CA LEU A 35 -17.36 9.14 3.93
C LEU A 35 -18.59 8.73 4.77
N GLY A 36 -18.86 9.48 5.84
CA GLY A 36 -19.88 9.12 6.82
C GLY A 36 -19.41 8.01 7.75
N HIS A 37 -20.18 7.74 8.81
CA HIS A 37 -19.93 6.65 9.76
C HIS A 37 -18.48 6.56 10.25
N TYR A 38 -17.93 7.70 10.71
CA TYR A 38 -16.55 7.81 11.22
C TYR A 38 -15.45 7.41 10.21
N GLY A 39 -15.75 7.43 8.91
CA GLY A 39 -14.82 7.03 7.85
C GLY A 39 -14.89 5.57 7.44
N ILE A 40 -15.68 4.76 8.15
CA ILE A 40 -15.90 3.36 7.80
C ILE A 40 -16.89 3.28 6.65
N ILE A 41 -16.50 2.64 5.56
CA ILE A 41 -17.36 2.38 4.40
C ILE A 41 -17.93 0.97 4.45
N LEU A 42 -18.97 0.74 3.66
CA LEU A 42 -19.44 -0.60 3.35
C LEU A 42 -18.90 -1.00 1.97
N VAL A 43 -18.40 -2.21 1.83
CA VAL A 43 -17.86 -2.75 0.57
C VAL A 43 -18.80 -3.84 0.09
N LEU A 44 -19.37 -3.70 -1.10
CA LEU A 44 -20.12 -4.75 -1.78
C LEU A 44 -19.17 -5.59 -2.62
N PHE A 45 -18.92 -6.80 -2.14
CA PHE A 45 -18.02 -7.77 -2.75
C PHE A 45 -18.83 -8.87 -3.44
N GLU A 46 -18.60 -9.05 -4.74
CA GLU A 46 -19.18 -10.16 -5.50
C GLU A 46 -18.32 -11.40 -5.32
N THR A 47 -18.93 -12.48 -4.84
CA THR A 47 -18.25 -13.77 -4.62
C THR A 47 -18.65 -14.75 -5.73
N PRO A 48 -17.99 -15.91 -5.85
CA PRO A 48 -18.42 -16.96 -6.76
C PRO A 48 -19.90 -17.34 -6.58
N SER A 49 -20.36 -17.56 -5.34
CA SER A 49 -21.73 -18.01 -5.05
C SER A 49 -22.75 -16.91 -4.76
N GLY A 50 -22.33 -15.65 -4.60
CA GLY A 50 -23.25 -14.57 -4.24
C GLY A 50 -22.59 -13.23 -3.96
N PHE A 51 -23.00 -12.58 -2.87
CA PHE A 51 -22.52 -11.26 -2.48
C PHE A 51 -22.23 -11.19 -0.98
N ALA A 52 -21.12 -10.54 -0.64
CA ALA A 52 -20.74 -10.19 0.71
C ALA A 52 -20.75 -8.66 0.91
N LEU A 53 -21.07 -8.24 2.13
CA LEU A 53 -20.94 -6.88 2.61
C LEU A 53 -19.86 -6.87 3.69
N MET A 54 -18.86 -6.02 3.50
CA MET A 54 -17.71 -5.91 4.41
C MET A 54 -17.54 -4.48 4.89
N HIS A 55 -17.22 -4.29 6.16
CA HIS A 55 -16.79 -2.99 6.66
C HIS A 55 -15.32 -2.78 6.36
N TYR A 56 -14.94 -1.58 5.93
CA TYR A 56 -13.55 -1.21 5.64
C TYR A 56 -13.24 0.21 6.12
N ASP A 57 -12.01 0.47 6.58
CA ASP A 57 -11.52 1.82 6.87
C ASP A 57 -11.31 2.62 5.58
N GLY A 58 -12.36 3.33 5.14
CA GLY A 58 -12.34 4.08 3.89
C GLY A 58 -11.41 5.29 3.90
N VAL A 59 -10.90 5.73 5.05
CA VAL A 59 -9.91 6.83 5.10
C VAL A 59 -8.61 6.41 4.42
N LYS A 60 -8.30 5.10 4.42
CA LYS A 60 -7.09 4.54 3.80
C LYS A 60 -7.06 4.69 2.28
N LEU A 61 -8.24 4.75 1.64
CA LEU A 61 -8.36 4.97 0.19
C LEU A 61 -7.73 6.30 -0.27
N PHE A 62 -7.53 7.25 0.65
CA PHE A 62 -7.05 8.62 0.33
C PHE A 62 -5.65 8.91 0.87
N ARG A 63 -4.95 7.93 1.45
CA ARG A 63 -3.60 8.14 1.98
C ARG A 63 -2.56 8.16 0.85
N PRO A 64 -1.40 8.83 1.03
CA PRO A 64 -0.27 8.69 0.12
C PRO A 64 0.10 7.21 -0.04
N LYS A 65 0.43 6.79 -1.27
CA LYS A 65 0.71 5.39 -1.62
C LYS A 65 -0.43 4.43 -1.25
N ALA A 66 -1.69 4.86 -1.34
CA ALA A 66 -2.86 4.06 -0.97
C ALA A 66 -2.83 2.65 -1.56
N LEU A 67 -2.51 2.49 -2.84
CA LEU A 67 -2.50 1.17 -3.51
C LEU A 67 -1.54 0.20 -2.83
N GLU A 68 -0.29 0.63 -2.55
CA GLU A 68 0.72 -0.20 -1.88
C GLU A 68 0.32 -0.52 -0.44
N ASN A 69 -0.15 0.51 0.30
CA ASN A 69 -0.59 0.34 1.68
C ASN A 69 -1.77 -0.65 1.76
N ILE A 70 -2.79 -0.48 0.92
CA ILE A 70 -4.00 -1.31 0.91
C ILE A 70 -3.62 -2.74 0.60
N TRP A 71 -2.87 -2.99 -0.47
CA TRP A 71 -2.45 -4.34 -0.83
C TRP A 71 -1.72 -5.05 0.31
N SER A 72 -0.79 -4.36 0.98
CA SER A 72 -0.02 -4.91 2.10
C SER A 72 -0.89 -5.33 3.30
N GLU A 73 -2.10 -4.77 3.43
CA GLU A 73 -3.05 -5.13 4.50
C GLU A 73 -3.82 -6.42 4.22
N PHE A 74 -3.77 -6.94 2.99
CA PHE A 74 -4.49 -8.15 2.58
C PHE A 74 -3.55 -9.32 2.24
N ILE A 75 -2.32 -9.31 2.77
CA ILE A 75 -1.35 -10.40 2.58
C ILE A 75 -1.71 -11.60 3.45
N ASN A 76 -2.09 -11.35 4.70
CA ASN A 76 -2.46 -12.40 5.66
C ASN A 76 -3.62 -11.97 6.55
N MET A 77 -4.16 -12.93 7.32
CA MET A 77 -5.32 -12.69 8.16
C MET A 77 -5.05 -11.69 9.29
N ASP A 78 -3.87 -11.72 9.89
CA ASP A 78 -3.52 -10.90 11.06
C ASP A 78 -3.53 -9.40 10.71
N THR A 79 -3.05 -9.06 9.52
CA THR A 79 -3.09 -7.68 8.99
C THR A 79 -4.51 -7.29 8.56
N ALA A 80 -5.21 -8.18 7.85
CA ALA A 80 -6.53 -7.90 7.31
C ALA A 80 -7.61 -7.69 8.38
N GLN A 81 -7.58 -8.46 9.48
CA GLN A 81 -8.56 -8.34 10.57
C GLN A 81 -8.58 -6.95 11.23
N ASN A 82 -7.53 -6.15 11.09
CA ASN A 82 -7.50 -4.79 11.63
C ASN A 82 -8.26 -3.79 10.75
N VAL A 83 -8.54 -4.14 9.50
CA VAL A 83 -9.01 -3.19 8.47
C VAL A 83 -10.30 -3.61 7.81
N VAL A 84 -10.62 -4.91 7.82
CA VAL A 84 -11.83 -5.46 7.19
C VAL A 84 -12.61 -6.38 8.11
N PHE A 85 -13.93 -6.27 8.10
CA PHE A 85 -14.82 -7.13 8.88
C PHE A 85 -16.02 -7.58 8.04
N LEU A 86 -16.36 -8.87 8.12
CA LEU A 86 -17.56 -9.40 7.49
C LEU A 86 -18.81 -8.90 8.21
N GLN A 87 -19.65 -8.15 7.50
CA GLN A 87 -20.95 -7.73 8.00
C GLN A 87 -22.03 -8.77 7.65
N LYS A 88 -22.03 -9.23 6.39
CA LYS A 88 -23.04 -10.17 5.92
C LYS A 88 -22.63 -10.86 4.64
N PHE A 89 -22.96 -12.14 4.48
CA PHE A 89 -22.81 -12.90 3.25
C PHE A 89 -24.14 -13.58 2.88
N GLU A 90 -24.53 -13.52 1.61
CA GLU A 90 -25.71 -14.21 1.10
C GLU A 90 -25.40 -14.87 -0.26
N ILE A 91 -25.79 -16.14 -0.39
CA ILE A 91 -25.73 -16.91 -1.65
C ILE A 91 -26.90 -16.51 -2.56
N PHE A 92 -26.64 -16.40 -3.86
CA PHE A 92 -27.63 -16.09 -4.89
C PHE A 92 -27.65 -17.20 -5.94
N GLU A 93 -28.82 -17.83 -6.15
CA GLU A 93 -28.99 -18.86 -7.19
C GLU A 93 -28.67 -18.31 -8.58
N ASP A 94 -29.14 -17.10 -8.88
CA ASP A 94 -28.79 -16.36 -10.09
C ASP A 94 -28.15 -15.01 -9.72
N LYS A 95 -26.82 -15.03 -9.60
CA LYS A 95 -26.00 -13.85 -9.31
C LYS A 95 -26.13 -12.77 -10.39
N ALA A 96 -26.24 -13.16 -11.66
CA ALA A 96 -26.34 -12.23 -12.78
C ALA A 96 -27.65 -11.43 -12.76
N SER A 97 -28.71 -11.97 -12.15
CA SER A 97 -29.97 -11.24 -11.96
C SER A 97 -29.97 -10.25 -10.79
N ALA A 98 -28.97 -10.29 -9.91
CA ALA A 98 -28.98 -9.50 -8.68
C ALA A 98 -28.76 -8.00 -8.94
N ILE A 99 -27.95 -7.66 -9.94
CA ILE A 99 -27.67 -6.30 -10.39
C ILE A 99 -27.71 -6.28 -11.92
N LYS A 100 -28.68 -5.56 -12.48
CA LYS A 100 -28.91 -5.46 -13.93
C LYS A 100 -29.28 -4.03 -14.31
N SER A 101 -29.35 -3.75 -15.60
CA SER A 101 -29.73 -2.42 -16.10
C SER A 101 -31.13 -1.95 -15.64
N ASP A 102 -32.03 -2.87 -15.29
CA ASP A 102 -33.37 -2.58 -14.73
C ASP A 102 -33.37 -2.32 -13.21
N GLY A 103 -32.24 -2.56 -12.54
CA GLY A 103 -32.00 -2.19 -11.15
C GLY A 103 -31.36 -3.28 -10.30
N VAL A 104 -31.54 -3.15 -8.99
CA VAL A 104 -31.03 -4.08 -7.97
C VAL A 104 -32.18 -4.94 -7.46
N CYS A 105 -32.00 -6.25 -7.44
CA CYS A 105 -33.05 -7.17 -6.97
C CYS A 105 -33.41 -6.91 -5.50
N PHE A 106 -34.64 -7.27 -5.10
CA PHE A 106 -35.15 -6.96 -3.76
C PHE A 106 -34.28 -7.53 -2.64
N LYS A 107 -33.76 -8.76 -2.82
CA LYS A 107 -32.93 -9.45 -1.82
C LYS A 107 -31.64 -8.64 -1.56
N LEU A 108 -30.90 -8.30 -2.60
CA LEU A 108 -29.65 -7.53 -2.49
C LEU A 108 -29.91 -6.08 -2.02
N ALA A 109 -30.95 -5.42 -2.54
CA ALA A 109 -31.32 -4.08 -2.10
C ALA A 109 -31.66 -4.04 -0.60
N LYS A 110 -32.36 -5.07 -0.09
CA LYS A 110 -32.68 -5.22 1.33
C LYS A 110 -31.42 -5.52 2.16
N MET A 111 -30.50 -6.32 1.62
CA MET A 111 -29.21 -6.63 2.24
C MET A 111 -28.39 -5.34 2.44
N ILE A 112 -28.22 -4.54 1.39
CA ILE A 112 -27.48 -3.27 1.43
C ILE A 112 -28.14 -2.28 2.40
N ARG A 113 -29.45 -2.01 2.25
CA ARG A 113 -30.14 -0.99 3.06
C ARG A 113 -30.17 -1.29 4.57
N ARG A 114 -30.12 -2.57 4.95
CA ARG A 114 -30.08 -2.97 6.37
C ARG A 114 -28.70 -2.84 6.99
N SER A 115 -27.66 -2.90 6.18
CA SER A 115 -26.27 -2.83 6.63
C SER A 115 -25.67 -1.42 6.53
N LEU A 116 -26.22 -0.57 5.66
CA LEU A 116 -25.68 0.76 5.39
C LEU A 116 -26.19 1.79 6.41
N TRP A 117 -25.28 2.50 7.05
CA TRP A 117 -25.61 3.59 7.97
C TRP A 117 -25.99 4.88 7.23
N PRO A 118 -26.81 5.77 7.81
CA PRO A 118 -27.14 7.05 7.20
C PRO A 118 -25.89 7.86 6.84
N GLY A 119 -25.77 8.24 5.57
CA GLY A 119 -24.64 9.02 5.05
C GLY A 119 -23.35 8.22 4.78
N GLN A 120 -23.31 6.93 5.13
CA GLN A 120 -22.19 6.04 4.82
C GLN A 120 -22.12 5.77 3.32
N LYS A 121 -20.90 5.72 2.76
CA LYS A 121 -20.68 5.35 1.35
C LYS A 121 -20.54 3.85 1.15
N LEU A 122 -20.91 3.42 -0.06
CA LEU A 122 -20.78 2.04 -0.52
C LEU A 122 -19.67 1.92 -1.57
N ALA A 123 -18.62 1.15 -1.33
CA ALA A 123 -17.67 0.79 -2.37
C ALA A 123 -18.16 -0.43 -3.16
N VAL A 124 -17.95 -0.40 -4.48
CA VAL A 124 -18.38 -1.47 -5.41
C VAL A 124 -17.23 -1.81 -6.36
N GLY A 125 -17.15 -3.06 -6.81
CA GLY A 125 -16.03 -3.54 -7.63
C GLY A 125 -16.18 -3.30 -9.15
N LYS A 126 -17.31 -2.73 -9.61
CA LYS A 126 -17.59 -2.47 -11.03
C LYS A 126 -18.25 -1.10 -11.19
N GLN A 127 -17.85 -0.35 -12.22
CA GLN A 127 -18.47 0.95 -12.56
C GLN A 127 -19.97 0.78 -12.85
N GLU A 128 -20.35 -0.30 -13.55
CA GLU A 128 -21.75 -0.62 -13.84
C GLU A 128 -22.58 -0.78 -12.56
N TYR A 129 -22.03 -1.42 -11.53
CA TYR A 129 -22.72 -1.58 -10.24
C TYR A 129 -22.91 -0.24 -9.55
N LYS A 130 -21.93 0.64 -9.62
CA LYS A 130 -22.03 1.99 -9.07
C LYS A 130 -23.20 2.73 -9.70
N ASP A 131 -23.27 2.76 -11.02
CA ASP A 131 -24.29 3.50 -11.76
C ASP A 131 -25.70 2.96 -11.46
N ILE A 132 -25.86 1.62 -11.50
CA ILE A 132 -27.14 0.96 -11.24
C ILE A 132 -27.60 1.17 -9.78
N ILE A 133 -26.70 1.01 -8.81
CA ILE A 133 -27.03 1.15 -7.38
C ILE A 133 -27.35 2.61 -7.04
N GLU A 134 -26.59 3.57 -7.56
CA GLU A 134 -26.86 5.01 -7.37
C GLU A 134 -28.24 5.37 -7.92
N ALA A 135 -28.56 4.95 -9.15
CA ALA A 135 -29.85 5.22 -9.77
C ALA A 135 -31.03 4.54 -9.06
N SER A 136 -30.86 3.27 -8.67
CA SER A 136 -31.95 2.45 -8.14
C SER A 136 -32.20 2.66 -6.64
N LEU A 137 -31.13 2.86 -5.87
CA LEU A 137 -31.20 2.90 -4.41
C LEU A 137 -30.95 4.29 -3.84
N GLY A 138 -30.43 5.24 -4.61
CA GLY A 138 -30.08 6.59 -4.14
C GLY A 138 -28.93 6.60 -3.13
N ILE A 139 -28.06 5.58 -3.18
CA ILE A 139 -26.91 5.40 -2.29
C ILE A 139 -25.67 5.87 -3.04
N HIS A 140 -24.85 6.72 -2.42
CA HIS A 140 -23.62 7.20 -3.05
C HIS A 140 -22.51 6.15 -3.01
N CYS A 141 -21.94 5.87 -4.18
CA CYS A 141 -21.03 4.76 -4.39
C CYS A 141 -19.60 5.21 -4.74
N LEU A 142 -18.62 4.45 -4.25
CA LEU A 142 -17.21 4.60 -4.55
C LEU A 142 -16.78 3.53 -5.55
N PHE A 143 -16.04 3.96 -6.57
CA PHE A 143 -15.39 3.11 -7.56
C PHE A 143 -14.19 3.88 -8.10
N ASP A 144 -12.99 3.38 -7.81
CA ASP A 144 -11.70 3.88 -8.24
C ASP A 144 -10.63 2.79 -8.07
N GLU A 145 -9.38 3.09 -8.41
CA GLU A 145 -8.25 2.16 -8.31
C GLU A 145 -8.03 1.67 -6.87
N ALA A 146 -8.17 2.54 -5.86
CA ALA A 146 -8.01 2.15 -4.46
C ALA A 146 -9.11 1.18 -4.00
N VAL A 147 -10.36 1.38 -4.45
CA VAL A 147 -11.44 0.42 -4.24
C VAL A 147 -11.15 -0.91 -4.94
N LEU A 148 -10.65 -0.88 -6.17
CA LEU A 148 -10.27 -2.11 -6.88
C LEU A 148 -9.14 -2.87 -6.17
N GLU A 149 -8.22 -2.16 -5.51
CA GLU A 149 -7.19 -2.76 -4.69
C GLU A 149 -7.76 -3.47 -3.45
N VAL A 150 -8.78 -2.88 -2.81
CA VAL A 150 -9.54 -3.57 -1.74
C VAL A 150 -10.22 -4.81 -2.30
N MET A 151 -10.85 -4.74 -3.48
CA MET A 151 -11.49 -5.92 -4.09
C MET A 151 -10.49 -7.03 -4.38
N TRP A 152 -9.28 -6.69 -4.83
CA TRP A 152 -8.20 -7.65 -4.99
C TRP A 152 -7.86 -8.32 -3.65
N GLY A 153 -7.69 -7.52 -2.59
CA GLY A 153 -7.38 -8.04 -1.26
C GLY A 153 -8.45 -8.98 -0.69
N LEU A 154 -9.73 -8.64 -0.90
CA LEU A 154 -10.85 -9.51 -0.54
C LEU A 154 -10.83 -10.84 -1.30
N LYS A 155 -10.46 -10.83 -2.59
CA LYS A 155 -10.27 -12.07 -3.37
C LYS A 155 -9.11 -12.89 -2.83
N ASN A 156 -7.98 -12.24 -2.54
CA ASN A 156 -6.77 -12.91 -2.02
C ASN A 156 -7.05 -13.68 -0.72
N LEU A 157 -7.86 -13.09 0.17
CA LEU A 157 -8.19 -13.69 1.47
C LEU A 157 -9.59 -14.30 1.53
N ILE A 158 -10.24 -14.56 0.39
CA ILE A 158 -11.66 -14.99 0.36
C ILE A 158 -11.93 -16.22 1.22
N ASN A 159 -11.05 -17.23 1.16
CA ASN A 159 -11.20 -18.49 1.90
C ASN A 159 -11.18 -18.30 3.42
N VAL A 160 -10.55 -17.23 3.88
CA VAL A 160 -10.34 -16.91 5.29
C VAL A 160 -11.40 -15.89 5.77
N LEU A 161 -11.73 -14.91 4.93
CA LEU A 161 -12.74 -13.87 5.23
C LEU A 161 -14.18 -14.38 5.06
N LEU A 162 -14.40 -15.39 4.21
CA LEU A 162 -15.69 -16.00 3.93
C LEU A 162 -15.62 -17.54 4.00
N PRO A 163 -15.48 -18.15 5.19
CA PRO A 163 -15.43 -19.61 5.32
C PRO A 163 -16.67 -20.35 4.80
N ASP A 164 -17.81 -19.65 4.71
CA ASP A 164 -19.07 -20.17 4.17
C ASP A 164 -19.11 -20.18 2.63
N GLU A 165 -18.18 -19.49 1.96
CA GLU A 165 -18.02 -19.55 0.51
C GLU A 165 -17.32 -20.87 0.13
N LYS A 166 -18.03 -21.71 -0.61
CA LYS A 166 -17.57 -23.07 -0.96
C LYS A 166 -17.07 -23.17 -2.40
N LEU A 167 -17.37 -22.18 -3.22
CA LEU A 167 -16.97 -22.14 -4.62
C LEU A 167 -15.64 -21.39 -4.75
N GLU A 168 -14.75 -21.94 -5.55
CA GLU A 168 -13.48 -21.27 -5.84
C GLU A 168 -13.65 -20.08 -6.78
N LEU A 169 -12.70 -19.15 -6.67
CA LEU A 169 -12.55 -18.06 -7.64
C LEU A 169 -12.26 -18.61 -9.04
N THR A 170 -12.77 -17.89 -10.05
CA THR A 170 -12.49 -18.19 -11.45
C THR A 170 -11.01 -17.92 -11.77
N ASN A 171 -10.51 -18.50 -12.86
CA ASN A 171 -9.14 -18.19 -13.33
C ASN A 171 -8.98 -16.69 -13.65
N GLU A 172 -10.00 -16.05 -14.25
CA GLU A 172 -9.99 -14.62 -14.54
C GLU A 172 -9.86 -13.79 -13.26
N ASP A 173 -10.58 -14.16 -12.21
CA ASP A 173 -10.48 -13.51 -10.89
C ASP A 173 -9.10 -13.69 -10.25
N ARG A 174 -8.46 -14.85 -10.49
CA ARG A 174 -7.13 -15.19 -9.96
C ARG A 174 -5.99 -14.48 -10.70
N LEU A 175 -6.18 -14.13 -11.97
CA LEU A 175 -5.15 -13.51 -12.82
C LEU A 175 -5.03 -11.99 -12.63
N GLN A 176 -5.92 -11.35 -11.88
CA GLN A 176 -5.80 -9.91 -11.65
C GLN A 176 -4.62 -9.62 -10.71
N ILE A 177 -3.57 -8.95 -11.21
CA ILE A 177 -2.45 -8.47 -10.39
C ILE A 177 -2.90 -7.23 -9.59
N SER A 178 -2.52 -7.17 -8.31
CA SER A 178 -2.65 -5.97 -7.47
C SER A 178 -1.77 -4.83 -7.99
N GLN A 179 -2.31 -3.61 -8.09
CA GLN A 179 -1.54 -2.47 -8.57
C GLN A 179 -0.48 -2.04 -7.55
N GLY A 180 -0.76 -2.17 -6.25
CA GLY A 180 0.18 -1.92 -5.17
C GLY A 180 1.38 -2.86 -5.23
N MET A 181 1.14 -4.17 -5.33
CA MET A 181 2.19 -5.16 -5.51
C MET A 181 3.04 -4.88 -6.75
N LYS A 182 2.39 -4.58 -7.86
CA LYS A 182 3.08 -4.26 -9.11
C LYS A 182 3.98 -3.03 -8.94
N SER A 183 3.49 -1.97 -8.30
CA SER A 183 4.28 -0.77 -7.98
C SER A 183 5.53 -1.12 -7.19
N VAL A 184 5.41 -1.96 -6.16
CA VAL A 184 6.55 -2.44 -5.36
C VAL A 184 7.55 -3.20 -6.24
N LEU A 185 7.10 -4.18 -7.03
CA LEU A 185 7.99 -4.97 -7.88
C LEU A 185 8.67 -4.13 -8.97
N ASP A 186 7.93 -3.20 -9.59
CA ASP A 186 8.44 -2.29 -10.61
C ASP A 186 9.55 -1.38 -10.06
N ARG A 187 9.49 -0.95 -8.79
CA ARG A 187 10.57 -0.20 -8.13
C ARG A 187 11.90 -0.97 -8.15
N TYR A 188 11.84 -2.29 -8.05
CA TYR A 188 13.00 -3.17 -8.09
C TYR A 188 13.33 -3.66 -9.52
N GLY A 189 12.58 -3.20 -10.53
CA GLY A 189 12.75 -3.62 -11.92
C GLY A 189 12.29 -5.05 -12.20
N ILE A 190 11.45 -5.62 -11.33
CA ILE A 190 10.93 -6.98 -11.46
C ILE A 190 9.60 -6.93 -12.21
N LYS A 191 9.56 -7.51 -13.41
CA LYS A 191 8.35 -7.62 -14.22
C LYS A 191 7.80 -9.03 -14.11
N ILE A 192 6.53 -9.17 -13.70
CA ILE A 192 5.86 -10.45 -13.49
C ILE A 192 4.56 -10.48 -14.28
N ASP A 193 4.33 -11.58 -14.99
CA ASP A 193 3.05 -11.83 -15.65
C ASP A 193 1.99 -12.31 -14.66
N ALA A 194 0.74 -11.94 -14.92
CA ALA A 194 -0.43 -12.25 -14.09
C ALA A 194 -0.59 -13.72 -13.71
N ASN A 195 -0.26 -14.61 -14.64
CA ASN A 195 -0.36 -16.05 -14.49
C ASN A 195 0.75 -16.65 -13.61
N LEU A 196 1.83 -15.91 -13.34
CA LEU A 196 2.94 -16.38 -12.52
C LEU A 196 2.74 -16.02 -11.04
N VAL A 197 1.91 -15.03 -10.74
CA VAL A 197 1.63 -14.58 -9.38
C VAL A 197 1.09 -15.74 -8.53
N ASN A 198 1.82 -16.02 -7.45
CA ASN A 198 1.49 -17.04 -6.48
C ASN A 198 1.82 -16.53 -5.06
N ALA A 199 1.49 -17.31 -4.03
CA ALA A 199 1.70 -16.93 -2.64
C ALA A 199 3.16 -16.55 -2.33
N GLY A 200 4.15 -17.27 -2.90
CA GLY A 200 5.56 -16.96 -2.70
C GLY A 200 5.97 -15.61 -3.27
N ILE A 201 5.48 -15.25 -4.46
CA ILE A 201 5.72 -13.92 -5.05
C ILE A 201 5.06 -12.82 -4.21
N ILE A 202 3.83 -13.06 -3.74
CA ILE A 202 3.10 -12.12 -2.89
C ILE A 202 3.87 -11.88 -1.58
N ASP A 203 4.34 -12.94 -0.92
CA ASP A 203 5.11 -12.87 0.33
C ASP A 203 6.44 -12.14 0.14
N MET A 204 7.16 -12.42 -0.96
CA MET A 204 8.43 -11.74 -1.25
C MET A 204 8.23 -10.27 -1.61
N ALA A 205 7.21 -9.94 -2.40
CA ALA A 205 6.87 -8.55 -2.65
C ALA A 205 6.51 -7.84 -1.33
N SER A 206 5.77 -8.51 -0.43
CA SER A 206 5.42 -7.94 0.88
C SER A 206 6.66 -7.66 1.70
N THR A 207 7.62 -8.59 1.69
CA THR A 207 8.91 -8.44 2.36
C THR A 207 9.69 -7.23 1.83
N LEU A 208 9.71 -7.02 0.51
CA LEU A 208 10.35 -5.84 -0.10
C LEU A 208 9.66 -4.54 0.33
N TYR A 209 8.32 -4.53 0.33
CA TYR A 209 7.54 -3.39 0.76
C TYR A 209 7.78 -3.05 2.24
N GLU A 210 7.83 -4.05 3.12
CA GLU A 210 8.16 -3.86 4.54
C GLU A 210 9.57 -3.29 4.72
N CYS A 211 10.55 -3.74 3.94
CA CYS A 211 11.90 -3.17 3.95
C CYS A 211 11.90 -1.70 3.53
N ASP A 212 11.15 -1.33 2.48
CA ASP A 212 11.00 0.06 2.02
C ASP A 212 10.37 0.94 3.10
N LEU A 213 9.29 0.46 3.73
CA LEU A 213 8.58 1.18 4.77
C LEU A 213 9.48 1.37 6.00
N PHE A 214 10.17 0.31 6.40
CA PHE A 214 11.08 0.32 7.53
C PHE A 214 12.20 1.35 7.36
N GLU A 215 12.83 1.40 6.20
CA GLU A 215 13.86 2.40 5.91
C GLU A 215 13.29 3.82 5.85
N TYR A 216 12.11 4.00 5.25
CA TYR A 216 11.43 5.29 5.21
C TYR A 216 11.17 5.86 6.61
N GLU A 217 10.79 5.02 7.57
CA GLU A 217 10.62 5.44 8.97
C GLU A 217 11.93 5.90 9.64
N ARG A 218 13.09 5.48 9.11
CA ARG A 218 14.42 5.85 9.61
C ARG A 218 15.06 7.01 8.86
N ASP A 219 14.50 7.43 7.72
CA ASP A 219 15.01 8.54 6.90
C ASP A 219 15.27 9.82 7.70
N PRO A 220 14.39 10.29 8.62
CA PRO A 220 14.67 11.49 9.40
C PRO A 220 15.94 11.39 10.27
N LEU A 221 16.21 10.20 10.82
CA LEU A 221 17.37 9.95 11.66
C LEU A 221 18.64 9.82 10.81
N LEU A 222 18.54 9.17 9.66
CA LEU A 222 19.62 9.08 8.66
C LEU A 222 19.99 10.47 8.11
N GLU A 223 19.01 11.30 7.77
CA GLU A 223 19.25 12.67 7.26
C GLU A 223 19.91 13.54 8.34
N TYR A 224 19.45 13.45 9.59
CA TYR A 224 20.10 14.13 10.70
C TYR A 224 21.55 13.61 10.89
N GLY A 225 21.75 12.30 10.86
CA GLY A 225 23.07 11.68 10.93
C GLY A 225 24.01 12.16 9.83
N SER A 226 23.55 12.15 8.57
CA SER A 226 24.28 12.63 7.40
C SER A 226 24.79 14.06 7.59
N LYS A 227 23.94 14.97 8.10
CA LYS A 227 24.33 16.35 8.42
C LYS A 227 25.41 16.43 9.51
N GLN A 228 25.39 15.53 10.48
CA GLN A 228 26.41 15.48 11.53
C GLN A 228 27.72 14.88 11.01
N LEU A 229 27.63 13.83 10.21
CA LEU A 229 28.76 13.22 9.51
C LEU A 229 29.48 14.27 8.67
N GLN A 230 28.76 15.01 7.82
CA GLN A 230 29.35 16.06 6.99
C GLN A 230 30.05 17.14 7.82
N LYS A 231 29.47 17.56 8.95
CA LYS A 231 30.11 18.55 9.84
C LYS A 231 31.39 18.04 10.48
N ALA A 232 31.44 16.76 10.82
CA ALA A 232 32.52 16.17 11.59
C ALA A 232 33.68 15.64 10.73
N SER A 233 33.38 15.06 9.56
CA SER A 233 34.36 14.46 8.65
C SER A 233 34.56 15.22 7.33
N GLY A 234 33.67 16.15 6.99
CA GLY A 234 33.67 16.84 5.68
C GLY A 234 33.12 16.00 4.53
N LEU A 235 32.69 14.76 4.77
CA LEU A 235 32.15 13.87 3.73
C LEU A 235 30.75 14.30 3.29
N ASP A 236 30.53 14.37 1.97
CA ASP A 236 29.19 14.48 1.40
C ASP A 236 28.62 13.06 1.22
N SER A 237 27.50 12.79 1.89
CA SER A 237 26.84 11.47 1.91
C SER A 237 25.49 11.48 1.17
N LYS A 238 25.20 12.52 0.38
CA LYS A 238 23.94 12.62 -0.37
C LYS A 238 23.69 11.46 -1.33
N ASP A 239 24.75 10.97 -1.97
CA ASP A 239 24.68 9.90 -2.95
C ASP A 239 24.97 8.52 -2.33
N TRP A 240 25.12 8.44 -1.01
CA TRP A 240 25.38 7.18 -0.34
C TRP A 240 24.10 6.38 -0.19
N ASP A 241 24.23 5.07 -0.35
CA ASP A 241 23.16 4.17 0.05
C ASP A 241 22.96 4.22 1.59
N ARG A 242 21.79 3.78 2.05
CA ARG A 242 21.44 3.85 3.47
C ARG A 242 22.34 2.96 4.34
N LEU A 243 22.79 1.80 3.84
CA LEU A 243 23.69 0.91 4.56
C LEU A 243 25.08 1.54 4.75
N LYS A 244 25.66 2.12 3.69
CA LYS A 244 26.94 2.84 3.78
C LYS A 244 26.85 4.00 4.76
N LEU A 245 25.78 4.79 4.69
CA LEU A 245 25.54 5.89 5.63
C LEU A 245 25.39 5.38 7.07
N ALA A 246 24.57 4.36 7.31
CA ALA A 246 24.39 3.80 8.64
C ALA A 246 25.70 3.21 9.20
N THR A 247 26.52 2.60 8.34
CA THR A 247 27.84 2.07 8.70
C THR A 247 28.79 3.19 9.15
N ALA A 248 28.85 4.30 8.42
CA ALA A 248 29.65 5.46 8.82
C ALA A 248 29.16 6.09 10.13
N LEU A 249 27.84 6.18 10.32
CA LEU A 249 27.26 6.70 11.55
C LEU A 249 27.46 5.78 12.75
N LYS A 250 27.55 4.47 12.53
CA LYS A 250 28.03 3.53 13.56
C LYS A 250 29.50 3.78 13.85
N LEU A 251 30.35 3.83 12.83
CA LEU A 251 31.80 3.93 12.97
C LEU A 251 32.23 5.22 13.67
N ILE A 252 31.57 6.35 13.40
CA ILE A 252 31.85 7.60 14.12
C ILE A 252 31.52 7.51 15.62
N CYS A 253 30.60 6.62 16.03
CA CYS A 253 30.25 6.39 17.44
C CYS A 253 31.15 5.32 18.09
N TYR A 254 31.53 4.31 17.31
CA TYR A 254 32.30 3.14 17.73
C TYR A 254 33.48 2.92 16.78
N PRO A 255 34.55 3.73 16.87
CA PRO A 255 35.66 3.71 15.90
C PRO A 255 36.56 2.48 16.03
N GLU A 256 36.49 1.79 17.17
CA GLU A 256 37.28 0.58 17.46
C GLU A 256 36.68 -0.67 16.80
N ASP A 257 35.43 -0.60 16.33
CA ASP A 257 34.79 -1.71 15.64
C ASP A 257 35.41 -1.89 14.26
N GLU A 258 35.90 -3.09 13.96
CA GLU A 258 36.28 -3.45 12.61
C GLU A 258 35.04 -3.38 11.70
N ILE A 259 35.16 -2.60 10.63
CA ILE A 259 34.18 -2.55 9.55
C ILE A 259 34.82 -3.09 8.27
N GLU A 260 34.03 -3.81 7.49
CA GLU A 260 34.45 -4.18 6.15
C GLU A 260 34.50 -2.92 5.28
N THR A 261 35.64 -2.70 4.63
CA THR A 261 35.84 -1.63 3.65
C THR A 261 35.94 -2.22 2.25
N GLY A 262 35.64 -1.43 1.23
CA GLY A 262 35.68 -1.91 -0.15
C GLY A 262 35.32 -0.84 -1.17
N ASP A 263 35.46 -1.21 -2.44
CA ASP A 263 35.21 -0.31 -3.58
C ASP A 263 33.74 -0.34 -4.05
N SER A 264 32.87 -1.10 -3.38
CA SER A 264 31.45 -1.14 -3.72
C SER A 264 30.75 0.14 -3.24
N ALA A 265 29.69 0.54 -3.93
CA ALA A 265 28.90 1.72 -3.57
C ALA A 265 28.25 1.60 -2.17
N GLU A 266 28.03 0.36 -1.70
CA GLU A 266 27.44 0.04 -0.39
C GLU A 266 28.47 0.05 0.76
N MET A 267 29.75 0.17 0.45
CA MET A 267 30.83 0.09 1.43
C MET A 267 31.59 1.41 1.54
N LEU A 268 32.16 1.64 2.71
CA LEU A 268 33.14 2.71 2.91
C LEU A 268 34.45 2.28 2.27
N SER A 269 35.03 3.15 1.46
CA SER A 269 36.44 3.04 1.07
C SER A 269 37.32 3.22 2.30
N GLU A 270 38.56 2.73 2.23
CA GLU A 270 39.56 2.93 3.30
C GLU A 270 39.74 4.43 3.63
N SER A 271 39.71 5.28 2.60
CA SER A 271 39.83 6.73 2.77
C SER A 271 38.65 7.35 3.51
N GLU A 272 37.42 6.93 3.19
CA GLU A 272 36.20 7.40 3.86
C GLU A 272 36.19 6.91 5.31
N ALA A 273 36.49 5.63 5.55
CA ALA A 273 36.58 5.06 6.90
C ALA A 273 37.61 5.82 7.77
N GLY A 274 38.78 6.15 7.22
CA GLY A 274 39.80 6.94 7.93
C GLY A 274 39.30 8.33 8.35
N LEU A 275 38.58 9.03 7.47
CA LEU A 275 38.00 10.35 7.78
C LEU A 275 36.89 10.26 8.85
N VAL A 276 36.08 9.19 8.83
CA VAL A 276 35.04 8.94 9.82
C VAL A 276 35.65 8.68 11.21
N VAL A 277 36.73 7.88 11.29
CA VAL A 277 37.42 7.62 12.56
C VAL A 277 38.07 8.90 13.10
N GLN A 278 38.68 9.73 12.25
CA GLN A 278 39.23 11.02 12.67
C GLN A 278 38.15 11.96 13.24
N ALA A 279 36.95 11.94 12.65
CA ALA A 279 35.81 12.74 13.11
C ALA A 279 35.38 12.39 14.55
N HIS A 280 35.47 11.10 14.94
CA HIS A 280 35.27 10.68 16.32
C HIS A 280 36.29 11.32 17.27
N CYS A 281 37.58 11.28 16.91
CA CYS A 281 38.67 11.83 17.72
C CYS A 281 38.52 13.34 17.98
N ASN A 282 37.83 14.07 17.09
CA ASN A 282 37.57 15.50 17.21
C ASN A 282 36.43 15.85 18.20
N GLY A 283 35.86 14.87 18.90
CA GLY A 283 34.91 15.10 20.00
C GLY A 283 33.45 15.31 19.55
N HIS A 284 33.11 15.00 18.30
CA HIS A 284 31.73 14.98 17.82
C HIS A 284 30.98 13.78 18.40
N LYS A 285 30.29 14.00 19.53
CA LYS A 285 29.51 12.96 20.20
C LYS A 285 28.09 12.90 19.65
N LEU A 286 27.87 12.04 18.67
CA LEU A 286 26.55 11.49 18.42
C LEU A 286 26.10 10.68 19.65
N ARG A 287 24.81 10.39 19.79
CA ARG A 287 24.36 9.48 20.86
C ARG A 287 24.64 8.06 20.42
N ASP A 288 25.72 7.48 20.96
CA ASP A 288 26.31 6.24 20.49
C ASP A 288 25.31 5.10 20.27
N TRP A 289 24.47 4.79 21.27
CA TRP A 289 23.55 3.65 21.19
C TRP A 289 22.48 3.77 20.08
N ILE A 290 22.04 5.00 19.74
CA ILE A 290 21.00 5.22 18.73
C ILE A 290 21.49 4.81 17.34
N TYR A 291 22.74 5.15 17.01
CA TYR A 291 23.30 4.86 15.70
C TYR A 291 23.80 3.42 15.57
N LEU A 292 24.15 2.77 16.69
CA LEU A 292 24.39 1.33 16.71
C LEU A 292 23.11 0.55 16.41
N ASP A 293 22.00 0.91 17.06
CA ASP A 293 20.72 0.24 16.83
C ASP A 293 20.21 0.52 15.41
N LEU A 294 20.32 1.77 14.94
CA LEU A 294 20.01 2.13 13.56
C LEU A 294 20.82 1.29 12.56
N TYR A 295 22.13 1.14 12.76
CA TYR A 295 22.95 0.30 11.88
C TYR A 295 22.48 -1.15 11.87
N LYS A 296 22.24 -1.75 13.04
CA LYS A 296 21.79 -3.15 13.12
C LYS A 296 20.47 -3.34 12.38
N GLU A 297 19.56 -2.40 12.56
CA GLU A 297 18.25 -2.37 11.90
C GLU A 297 18.38 -2.26 10.37
N ILE A 298 19.15 -1.29 9.87
CA ILE A 298 19.36 -1.09 8.43
C ILE A 298 20.11 -2.28 7.80
N ALA A 299 21.16 -2.78 8.45
CA ALA A 299 21.91 -3.94 7.98
C ALA A 299 21.03 -5.21 7.92
N TRP A 300 20.15 -5.40 8.91
CA TRP A 300 19.19 -6.49 8.90
C TRP A 300 18.20 -6.36 7.74
N ALA A 301 17.56 -5.19 7.58
CA ALA A 301 16.61 -4.93 6.49
C ALA A 301 17.27 -5.11 5.11
N HIS A 302 18.50 -4.62 4.96
CA HIS A 302 19.30 -4.79 3.74
C HIS A 302 19.52 -6.27 3.41
N GLY A 303 19.91 -7.07 4.40
CA GLY A 303 20.11 -8.52 4.23
C GLY A 303 18.81 -9.26 3.90
N VAL A 304 17.68 -8.87 4.51
CA VAL A 304 16.35 -9.42 4.20
C VAL A 304 15.95 -9.09 2.76
N ARG A 305 16.06 -7.82 2.35
CA ARG A 305 15.78 -7.36 0.99
C ARG A 305 16.59 -8.15 -0.04
N ARG A 306 17.92 -8.27 0.17
CA ARG A 306 18.80 -9.00 -0.76
C ARG A 306 18.32 -10.44 -0.98
N ARG A 307 18.01 -11.17 0.11
CA ARG A 307 17.49 -12.54 0.02
C ARG A 307 16.14 -12.62 -0.67
N ALA A 308 15.23 -11.66 -0.42
CA ALA A 308 13.93 -11.63 -1.07
C ALA A 308 14.06 -11.38 -2.59
N LEU A 309 14.97 -10.49 -3.00
CA LEU A 309 15.28 -10.24 -4.41
C LEU A 309 15.89 -11.46 -5.10
N GLU A 310 16.82 -12.15 -4.45
CA GLU A 310 17.42 -13.39 -4.96
C GLU A 310 16.35 -14.49 -5.17
N GLN A 311 15.45 -14.65 -4.20
CA GLN A 311 14.35 -15.62 -4.30
C GLN A 311 13.34 -15.24 -5.39
N LEU A 312 12.97 -13.97 -5.51
CA LEU A 312 12.10 -13.49 -6.59
C LEU A 312 12.71 -13.73 -7.96
N ALA A 313 14.01 -13.45 -8.13
CA ALA A 313 14.71 -13.70 -9.39
C ALA A 313 14.63 -15.19 -9.77
N HIS A 314 14.88 -16.10 -8.82
CA HIS A 314 14.76 -17.53 -9.04
C HIS A 314 13.33 -17.96 -9.42
N MET A 315 12.31 -17.45 -8.71
CA MET A 315 10.90 -17.75 -9.01
C MET A 315 10.48 -17.27 -10.40
N VAL A 316 11.01 -16.13 -10.87
CA VAL A 316 10.72 -15.59 -12.20
C VAL A 316 11.48 -16.35 -13.29
N GLU A 317 12.71 -16.82 -13.03
CA GLU A 317 13.52 -17.60 -13.97
C GLU A 317 12.99 -19.03 -14.18
N GLU A 318 12.42 -19.66 -13.15
CA GLU A 318 11.83 -21.01 -13.25
C GLU A 318 10.45 -21.05 -13.93
N ALA A 319 9.87 -19.89 -14.25
CA ALA A 319 8.62 -19.82 -14.99
C ALA A 319 8.82 -20.31 -16.45
N PRO A 320 7.92 -21.15 -16.99
CA PRO A 320 8.08 -21.71 -18.33
C PRO A 320 8.25 -20.62 -19.40
N GLU A 321 9.24 -20.81 -20.27
CA GLU A 321 9.83 -19.83 -21.21
C GLU A 321 8.80 -18.90 -21.87
N GLY A 322 8.84 -17.63 -21.47
CA GLY A 322 8.05 -16.55 -22.07
C GLY A 322 8.40 -15.13 -21.65
N SER A 323 9.33 -14.91 -20.72
CA SER A 323 9.66 -13.56 -20.23
C SER A 323 11.16 -13.24 -20.33
N MET A 324 11.45 -12.10 -20.94
CA MET A 324 12.80 -11.56 -21.16
C MET A 324 13.40 -11.05 -19.84
N VAL A 325 14.29 -11.82 -19.22
CA VAL A 325 14.99 -11.45 -17.98
C VAL A 325 16.45 -11.11 -18.29
N GLU A 326 16.68 -9.95 -18.92
CA GLU A 326 18.03 -9.35 -18.99
C GLU A 326 18.09 -7.99 -18.28
N GLU A 327 16.98 -7.25 -18.23
CA GLU A 327 16.89 -5.95 -17.54
C GLU A 327 16.99 -6.08 -15.99
N ALA A 328 16.53 -7.20 -15.42
CA ALA A 328 16.58 -7.45 -13.98
C ALA A 328 18.01 -7.70 -13.48
N LYS A 329 18.86 -8.34 -14.29
CA LYS A 329 20.27 -8.62 -13.95
C LYS A 329 21.13 -7.36 -13.94
N GLU A 330 20.85 -6.43 -14.84
CA GLU A 330 21.55 -5.15 -14.90
C GLU A 330 21.07 -4.20 -13.79
N LYS A 331 19.76 -4.21 -13.48
CA LYS A 331 19.21 -3.46 -12.34
C LYS A 331 19.58 -4.05 -10.98
N LEU A 332 19.71 -5.36 -10.80
CA LEU A 332 20.26 -5.93 -9.55
C LEU A 332 21.73 -5.54 -9.32
N LYS A 333 22.47 -5.22 -10.38
CA LYS A 333 23.82 -4.63 -10.31
C LYS A 333 23.79 -3.09 -10.15
N LEU A 334 22.74 -2.42 -10.63
CA LEU A 334 22.59 -0.96 -10.65
C LEU A 334 21.72 -0.37 -9.52
N HIS A 335 20.98 -1.17 -8.72
CA HIS A 335 20.32 -0.66 -7.51
C HIS A 335 21.30 -0.31 -6.37
N GLY A 336 22.61 -0.42 -6.63
CA GLY A 336 23.67 0.37 -6.00
C GLY A 336 23.81 1.80 -6.54
N VAL A 337 22.84 2.32 -7.30
CA VAL A 337 22.78 3.72 -7.78
C VAL A 337 21.40 4.29 -7.45
N GLY A 338 21.39 5.30 -6.59
CA GLY A 338 20.21 5.85 -5.93
C GLY A 338 19.09 6.31 -6.87
N CYS A 339 17.85 5.97 -6.50
CA CYS A 339 16.67 6.62 -7.05
C CYS A 339 16.50 8.00 -6.40
N GLY A 340 16.76 9.05 -7.17
CA GLY A 340 16.40 10.42 -6.84
C GLY A 340 14.88 10.56 -6.76
N TRP A 341 14.40 10.99 -5.59
CA TRP A 341 13.05 11.48 -5.43
C TRP A 341 12.87 12.74 -6.28
N THR A 342 11.94 12.72 -7.22
CA THR A 342 11.44 13.95 -7.84
C THR A 342 10.17 14.36 -7.10
N GLU A 343 10.26 15.49 -6.41
CA GLU A 343 9.09 16.24 -5.96
C GLU A 343 8.38 16.82 -7.19
N THR A 344 7.14 16.39 -7.43
CA THR A 344 6.03 17.25 -7.91
C THR A 344 4.70 16.59 -7.61
#